data_AF-A0A7X7NG64-F1
#
_entry.id   AF-A0A7X7NG64-F1
#
_cell.length_a   1.000
_cell.length_b   1.000
_cell.length_c   1.000
_cell.angle_alpha   90.00
_cell.angle_beta   90.00
_cell.angle_gamma   90.00
#
_symmetry.space_group_name_H-M   'P 1'
#
loop_
_entity.id
_entity.type
_entity.pdbx_description
1 polymer ?
#
loop_
_entity_poly.entity_id
_entity_poly.type
_entity_poly.pdbx_seq_one_letter_code
_entity_poly.pdbx_strand_id
1 'polypeptide(L)'
;MSRMRERIELLNSGEKGVIFDLSATGAAVFSRASKQKNSQINLEINEVIFRANVIYCLERTDGYRIGLQFEKLSDEITKSLEDLVDKFSRGVPLSCRIVEDIPEKV
;
A
#
# COMPACT_ATOMS: atom_id res chain seq x y z
N MET A 1 -2.85 -27.26 -8.60
CA MET A 1 -1.86 -26.18 -8.41
C MET A 1 -2.18 -25.47 -7.10
N SER A 2 -1.17 -25.15 -6.27
CA SER A 2 -1.39 -24.62 -4.91
C SER A 2 -1.59 -23.10 -4.95
N ARG A 3 -2.67 -22.61 -4.33
CA ARG A 3 -2.97 -21.16 -4.15
C ARG A 3 -1.79 -20.36 -3.58
N MET A 4 -0.89 -21.02 -2.83
CA MET A 4 0.32 -20.38 -2.30
C MET A 4 1.33 -19.98 -3.39
N ARG A 5 1.45 -20.76 -4.47
CA ARG A 5 2.40 -20.45 -5.55
C ARG A 5 1.95 -19.28 -6.41
N GLU A 6 0.66 -19.21 -6.74
CA GLU A 6 0.07 -18.06 -7.44
C GLU A 6 0.23 -16.76 -6.64
N ARG A 7 0.06 -16.84 -5.31
CA ARG A 7 0.29 -15.69 -4.42
C ARG A 7 1.74 -15.22 -4.44
N ILE A 8 2.71 -16.12 -4.65
CA ILE A 8 4.14 -15.80 -4.74
C ILE A 8 4.52 -15.29 -6.14
N GLU A 9 3.90 -15.80 -7.21
CA GLU A 9 4.15 -15.32 -8.58
C GLU A 9 3.61 -13.90 -8.80
N LEU A 10 2.48 -13.53 -8.17
CA LEU A 10 2.01 -12.13 -8.09
C LEU A 10 2.99 -11.17 -7.40
N LEU A 11 3.87 -11.68 -6.51
CA LEU A 11 4.92 -10.87 -5.86
C LEU A 11 6.12 -10.61 -6.80
N ASN A 12 6.24 -11.37 -7.89
CA ASN A 12 7.40 -11.33 -8.79
C ASN A 12 7.14 -10.61 -10.12
N SER A 13 5.90 -10.16 -10.41
CA SER A 13 5.63 -9.38 -11.61
C SER A 13 5.90 -7.89 -11.36
N GLY A 14 7.12 -7.46 -11.71
CA GLY A 14 7.55 -6.08 -11.98
C GLY A 14 6.81 -4.94 -11.27
N GLU A 15 7.48 -4.31 -10.29
CA GLU A 15 7.11 -3.03 -9.65
C GLU A 15 5.72 -2.95 -8.98
N LYS A 16 4.92 -4.01 -8.98
CA LYS A 16 3.70 -4.11 -8.17
C LYS A 16 4.10 -4.38 -6.71
N GLY A 17 3.90 -3.39 -5.86
CA GLY A 17 4.11 -3.46 -4.42
C GLY A 17 3.25 -4.54 -3.77
N VAL A 18 3.71 -5.00 -2.61
CA VAL A 18 3.01 -6.01 -1.81
C VAL A 18 2.21 -5.31 -0.72
N ILE A 19 0.91 -5.58 -0.64
CA ILE A 19 0.09 -5.18 0.51
C ILE A 19 0.14 -6.29 1.57
N PHE A 20 0.63 -5.96 2.76
CA PHE A 20 0.62 -6.85 3.92
C PHE A 20 -0.65 -6.70 4.75
N ASP A 21 -1.20 -5.49 4.81
CA ASP A 21 -2.39 -5.15 5.58
C ASP A 21 -3.11 -3.96 4.92
N LEU A 22 -4.43 -3.94 4.99
CA LEU A 22 -5.27 -2.87 4.44
C LEU A 22 -6.51 -2.69 5.32
N SER A 23 -6.76 -1.46 5.73
CA SER A 23 -7.93 -1.06 6.50
C SER A 23 -8.54 0.24 5.94
N ALA A 24 -9.67 0.66 6.49
CA ALA A 24 -10.29 1.94 6.14
C ALA A 24 -9.45 3.18 6.51
N THR A 25 -8.42 3.02 7.34
CA THR A 25 -7.61 4.14 7.84
C THR A 25 -6.14 4.08 7.43
N GLY A 26 -5.69 2.96 6.85
CA GLY A 26 -4.29 2.81 6.48
C GLY A 26 -3.96 1.52 5.76
N ALA A 27 -2.68 1.37 5.43
CA ALA A 27 -2.15 0.19 4.77
C ALA A 27 -0.73 -0.11 5.26
N ALA A 28 -0.33 -1.37 5.19
CA ALA A 28 1.06 -1.78 5.32
C ALA A 28 1.55 -2.33 3.98
N VAL A 29 2.62 -1.75 3.42
CA VAL A 29 3.11 -2.09 2.09
C VAL A 29 4.61 -2.40 2.08
N PHE A 30 5.05 -3.13 1.07
CA PHE A 30 6.46 -3.36 0.78
C PHE A 30 7.03 -2.23 -0.09
N SER A 31 8.26 -1.83 0.20
CA SER A 31 9.06 -0.93 -0.62
C SER A 31 10.52 -1.40 -0.65
N ARG A 32 11.20 -1.21 -1.78
CA ARG A 32 12.66 -1.42 -1.87
C ARG A 32 13.47 -0.27 -1.28
N ALA A 33 12.87 0.91 -1.16
CA ALA A 33 13.49 2.10 -0.60
C ALA A 33 12.94 2.41 0.79
N SER A 34 13.82 2.86 1.68
CA SER A 34 13.42 3.42 2.97
C SER A 34 12.58 4.68 2.76
N LYS A 35 11.65 4.94 3.68
CA LYS A 35 10.87 6.18 3.72
C LYS A 35 10.97 6.81 5.09
N GLN A 36 11.03 8.14 5.09
CA GLN A 36 11.12 8.91 6.32
C GLN A 36 9.78 8.84 7.06
N LYS A 37 9.83 8.60 8.37
CA LYS A 37 8.64 8.68 9.22
C LYS A 37 8.06 10.10 9.15
N ASN A 38 6.74 10.18 9.09
CA ASN A 38 5.92 11.39 8.89
C ASN A 38 6.02 12.03 7.50
N SER A 39 6.77 11.44 6.55
CA SER A 39 6.71 11.89 5.16
C SER A 39 5.36 11.55 4.53
N GLN A 40 4.95 12.37 3.56
CA GLN A 40 3.75 12.16 2.76
C GLN A 40 4.09 11.43 1.47
N ILE A 41 3.29 10.41 1.16
CA ILE A 41 3.41 9.66 -0.09
C ILE A 41 2.04 9.48 -0.74
N ASN A 42 2.05 9.26 -2.05
CA ASN A 42 0.88 8.77 -2.78
C ASN A 42 0.97 7.25 -2.92
N LEU A 43 0.01 6.54 -2.34
CA LEU A 43 -0.16 5.10 -2.53
C LEU A 43 -1.28 4.87 -3.54
N GLU A 44 -0.97 4.21 -4.65
CA GLU A 44 -1.97 3.74 -5.58
C GLU A 44 -2.34 2.29 -5.26
N ILE A 45 -3.64 2.00 -5.14
CA ILE A 45 -4.19 0.64 -5.01
C ILE A 45 -5.25 0.47 -6.10
N ASN A 46 -5.05 -0.47 -7.02
CA ASN A 46 -5.94 -0.70 -8.17
C ASN A 46 -6.38 0.61 -8.85
N GLU A 47 -5.41 1.46 -9.22
CA GLU A 47 -5.61 2.74 -9.91
C GLU A 47 -6.26 3.86 -9.06
N VAL A 48 -6.63 3.58 -7.79
CA VAL A 48 -7.09 4.59 -6.84
C VAL A 48 -5.92 5.13 -6.05
N ILE A 49 -5.73 6.45 -6.05
CA ILE A 49 -4.63 7.11 -5.34
C ILE A 49 -5.10 7.57 -3.96
N PHE A 50 -4.38 7.13 -2.94
CA PHE A 50 -4.54 7.52 -1.55
C PHE A 50 -3.33 8.32 -1.10
N ARG A 51 -3.56 9.54 -0.62
CA ARG A 51 -2.53 10.28 0.09
C ARG A 51 -2.38 9.72 1.49
N ALA A 52 -1.16 9.43 1.89
CA ALA A 52 -0.89 8.80 3.19
C ALA A 52 0.38 9.34 3.84
N ASN A 53 0.38 9.32 5.17
CA ASN A 53 1.53 9.62 6.00
C ASN A 53 2.24 8.33 6.41
N VAL A 54 3.57 8.33 6.35
CA VAL A 54 4.39 7.20 6.82
C VAL A 54 4.41 7.18 8.35
N ILE A 55 3.82 6.16 8.98
CA ILE A 55 3.78 6.01 10.44
C ILE A 55 4.98 5.20 10.95
N TYR A 56 5.42 4.22 10.16
CA TYR A 56 6.64 3.45 10.44
C TYR A 56 7.29 2.97 9.15
N CYS A 57 8.60 2.76 9.20
CA CYS A 57 9.38 2.12 8.14
C CYS A 57 10.35 1.14 8.80
N LEU A 58 10.13 -0.15 8.61
CA LEU A 58 10.91 -1.23 9.23
C LEU A 58 11.71 -1.97 8.17
N GLU A 59 13.02 -2.06 8.38
CA GLU A 59 13.92 -2.83 7.51
C GLU A 59 13.65 -4.34 7.65
N ARG A 60 13.74 -5.05 6.51
CA ARG A 60 13.61 -6.49 6.36
C ARG A 60 14.73 -7.01 5.47
N THR A 61 14.85 -8.33 5.35
CA THR A 61 15.87 -8.98 4.53
C THR A 61 15.83 -8.62 3.04
N ASP A 62 14.67 -8.22 2.54
CA ASP A 62 14.38 -7.99 1.11
C ASP A 62 13.97 -6.54 0.80
N GLY A 63 13.93 -5.65 1.80
CA GLY A 63 13.49 -4.26 1.64
C GLY A 63 12.90 -3.69 2.92
N TYR A 64 11.83 -2.91 2.80
CA TYR A 64 11.19 -2.22 3.91
C TYR A 64 9.69 -2.52 3.96
N ARG A 65 9.18 -2.72 5.19
CA ARG A 65 7.74 -2.70 5.47
C ARG A 65 7.37 -1.31 5.95
N ILE A 66 6.48 -0.66 5.22
CA ILE A 66 6.05 0.71 5.48
C ILE A 66 4.60 0.70 5.95
N GLY A 67 4.35 1.28 7.11
CA GLY A 67 3.02 1.54 7.62
C GLY A 67 2.55 2.93 7.21
N LEU A 68 1.36 3.01 6.64
CA LEU A 68 0.77 4.20 6.07
C LEU A 68 -0.57 4.49 6.75
N GLN A 69 -0.80 5.77 7.06
CA GLN A 69 -2.09 6.27 7.51
C GLN A 69 -2.68 7.16 6.44
N PHE A 70 -3.88 6.84 5.96
CA PHE A 70 -4.56 7.64 4.96
C PHE A 70 -4.95 9.00 5.53
N GLU A 71 -4.80 10.04 4.72
CA GLU A 71 -5.38 11.34 5.04
C GLU A 71 -6.91 11.28 4.97
N LYS A 72 -7.56 12.34 5.46
CA LYS A 72 -9.01 12.45 5.38
C LYS A 72 -9.46 12.34 3.92
N LEU A 73 -10.18 11.27 3.61
CA LEU A 73 -10.68 10.96 2.29
C LEU A 73 -12.01 11.70 2.05
N SER A 74 -12.36 11.92 0.78
CA SER A 74 -13.73 12.27 0.40
C SER A 74 -14.65 11.04 0.56
N ASP A 75 -15.96 11.27 0.63
CA ASP A 75 -16.94 10.17 0.77
C ASP A 75 -16.86 9.17 -0.39
N GLU A 76 -16.59 9.66 -1.61
CA GLU A 76 -16.43 8.83 -2.81
C GLU A 76 -15.19 7.91 -2.72
N ILE A 77 -14.06 8.45 -2.27
CA ILE A 77 -12.82 7.69 -2.10
C ILE A 77 -12.95 6.74 -0.91
N THR A 78 -13.70 7.13 0.13
CA THR A 78 -13.98 6.28 1.30
C THR A 78 -14.73 5.02 0.90
N LYS A 79 -15.80 5.15 0.10
CA LYS A 79 -16.53 4.00 -0.42
C LYS A 79 -15.65 3.09 -1.29
N SER A 80 -14.81 3.69 -2.14
CA SER A 80 -13.85 2.95 -2.96
C SER A 80 -12.85 2.17 -2.10
N LEU A 81 -12.39 2.76 -0.99
CA LEU A 81 -11.50 2.10 -0.03
C LEU A 81 -12.19 0.95 0.70
N GLU A 82 -13.43 1.14 1.14
CA GLU A 82 -14.22 0.08 1.79
C GLU A 82 -14.40 -1.14 0.88
N ASP A 83 -14.70 -0.91 -0.40
CA ASP A 83 -14.78 -1.98 -1.41
C ASP A 83 -13.44 -2.69 -1.62
N LEU A 84 -12.32 -1.97 -1.56
CA LEU A 84 -10.98 -2.55 -1.64
C LEU A 84 -10.65 -3.37 -0.39
N VAL A 85 -10.98 -2.88 0.81
CA VAL A 85 -10.81 -3.59 2.09
C VAL A 85 -11.62 -4.89 2.08
N ASP A 86 -12.88 -4.86 1.64
CA ASP A 86 -13.74 -6.04 1.54
C ASP A 86 -13.24 -7.05 0.50
N LYS A 87 -12.68 -6.59 -0.63
CA LYS A 87 -11.99 -7.48 -1.59
C LYS A 87 -10.75 -8.11 -0.97
N PHE A 88 -9.92 -7.32 -0.30
CA PHE A 88 -8.69 -7.78 0.33
C PHE A 88 -8.96 -8.83 1.42
N SER A 89 -9.96 -8.60 2.27
CA SER A 89 -10.36 -9.52 3.35
C SER A 89 -10.83 -10.88 2.82
N ARG A 90 -11.42 -10.91 1.61
CA ARG A 90 -11.82 -12.12 0.89
C ARG A 90 -10.68 -12.79 0.11
N GLY A 91 -9.47 -12.25 0.21
CA GLY A 91 -8.28 -12.78 -0.46
C GLY A 91 -8.18 -12.45 -1.94
N VAL A 92 -8.93 -11.45 -2.42
CA VAL A 92 -8.81 -10.95 -3.79
C VAL A 92 -7.46 -10.21 -3.91
N PRO A 93 -6.63 -10.54 -4.92
CA PRO A 93 -5.37 -9.84 -5.11
C PRO A 93 -5.62 -8.37 -5.47
N LEU A 94 -4.89 -7.48 -4.80
CA LEU A 94 -4.84 -6.06 -5.11
C LEU A 94 -3.46 -5.70 -5.65
N SER A 95 -3.43 -4.86 -6.66
CA SER A 95 -2.20 -4.20 -7.10
C SER A 95 -1.97 -2.96 -6.24
N CYS A 96 -0.73 -2.72 -5.82
CA CYS A 96 -0.36 -1.44 -5.24
C CYS A 96 0.99 -0.93 -5.75
N ARG A 97 1.22 0.37 -5.64
CA ARG A 97 2.52 1.00 -5.85
C ARG A 97 2.61 2.33 -5.12
N ILE A 98 3.82 2.69 -4.68
CA ILE A 98 4.10 4.05 -4.21
C ILE A 98 4.42 4.88 -5.45
N VAL A 99 3.60 5.89 -5.74
CA VAL A 99 3.67 6.63 -7.01
C VAL A 99 4.64 7.81 -6.91
N GLU A 100 4.61 8.56 -5.81
CA GLU A 100 5.45 9.74 -5.60
C GLU A 100 5.73 9.95 -4.12
N ASP A 101 6.97 10.35 -3.79
CA ASP A 101 7.26 11.06 -2.55
C ASP A 101 6.85 12.50 -2.78
N ILE A 102 5.85 12.99 -2.05
CA ILE A 102 5.50 14.41 -2.14
C ILE A 102 6.64 15.16 -1.43
N PRO A 103 7.44 16.00 -2.11
CA PRO A 103 8.51 16.72 -1.45
C PRO A 103 7.94 17.56 -0.31
N GLU A 104 8.56 17.46 0.87
CA GLU A 104 8.27 18.38 1.97
C GLU A 104 8.42 19.81 1.43
N LYS A 105 7.39 20.65 1.64
CA LYS A 105 7.52 22.08 1.32
C LYS A 105 8.69 22.62 2.15
N VAL A 106 9.77 22.98 1.46
CA VAL A 106 10.91 23.76 1.98
C VAL A 106 10.40 25.08 2.54
#